data_AF-A0AAW3T0V8-F1
#
_entry.id   AF-A0AAW3T0V8-F1
#
_cell.length_a   1.000
_cell.length_b   1.000
_cell.length_c   1.000
_cell.angle_alpha   90.00
_cell.angle_beta   90.00
_cell.angle_gamma   90.00
#
_symmetry.space_group_name_H-M   'P 1'
#
loop_
_entity.id
_entity.type
_entity.pdbx_description
1 polymer ?
#
loop_
_entity_poly.entity_id
_entity_poly.type
_entity_poly.pdbx_seq_one_letter_code
_entity_poly.pdbx_strand_id
1 'polypeptide(L)'
;MLSAGTYSSADGKHTLVITDPDFLGAKFTGSFTTKDTPVGDFIYQGASFVGSWLYTAGQATINFGIACTYRNDGGGYNYVIRDYWVGTSTDNPEQITLSGSRSYTTITGGQQRFSFEDVVFTRQPD
;
A
#
# COMPACT_ATOMS: atom_id res chain seq x y z
N MET A 1 -17.55 -5.28 0.56
CA MET A 1 -16.70 -6.32 -0.05
C MET A 1 -15.68 -5.63 -0.94
N LEU A 2 -14.39 -5.81 -0.72
CA LEU A 2 -13.33 -5.18 -1.52
C LEU A 2 -13.23 -5.82 -2.92
N SER A 3 -13.39 -5.06 -3.99
CA SER A 3 -13.29 -5.61 -5.35
C SER A 3 -11.89 -5.44 -5.94
N ALA A 4 -11.57 -6.27 -6.93
CA ALA A 4 -10.48 -5.94 -7.86
C ALA A 4 -10.71 -4.55 -8.48
N GLY A 5 -9.62 -3.85 -8.77
CA GLY A 5 -9.66 -2.50 -9.32
C GLY A 5 -8.48 -1.63 -8.91
N THR A 6 -8.47 -0.41 -9.41
CA THR A 6 -7.48 0.62 -9.07
C THR A 6 -8.09 1.57 -8.05
N TYR A 7 -7.34 1.87 -6.99
CA TYR A 7 -7.72 2.81 -5.94
C TYR A 7 -6.62 3.86 -5.81
N SER A 8 -7.01 5.14 -5.76
CA SER A 8 -6.05 6.25 -5.71
C SER A 8 -6.36 7.18 -4.56
N SER A 9 -5.32 7.71 -3.92
CA SER A 9 -5.45 8.79 -2.95
C SER A 9 -5.90 10.08 -3.63
N ALA A 10 -6.62 10.94 -2.91
CA ALA A 10 -7.14 12.20 -3.46
C ALA A 10 -6.03 13.14 -3.98
N ASP A 11 -4.84 13.08 -3.39
CA ASP A 11 -3.66 13.84 -3.82
C ASP A 11 -2.89 13.19 -4.98
N GLY A 12 -3.31 12.02 -5.45
CA GLY A 12 -2.69 11.28 -6.54
C GLY A 12 -1.28 10.74 -6.24
N LYS A 13 -0.83 10.82 -4.99
CA LYS A 13 0.51 10.36 -4.56
C LYS A 13 0.60 8.86 -4.36
N HIS A 14 -0.53 8.21 -4.07
CA HIS A 14 -0.59 6.79 -3.80
C HIS A 14 -1.61 6.11 -4.69
N THR A 15 -1.25 4.95 -5.24
CA THR A 15 -2.15 4.11 -6.02
C THR A 15 -2.00 2.66 -5.60
N LEU A 16 -3.12 2.02 -5.29
CA LEU A 16 -3.22 0.61 -4.98
C LEU A 16 -4.00 -0.09 -6.09
N VAL A 17 -3.43 -1.12 -6.69
CA VAL A 17 -4.12 -1.98 -7.66
C VAL A 17 -4.35 -3.33 -7.01
N ILE A 18 -5.59 -3.81 -7.02
CA ILE A 18 -5.99 -5.14 -6.52
C ILE A 18 -6.40 -5.99 -7.72
N THR A 19 -5.75 -7.14 -7.91
CA THR A 19 -5.96 -8.01 -9.08
C THR A 19 -6.67 -9.32 -8.75
N ASP A 20 -6.36 -9.95 -7.63
CA ASP A 20 -6.93 -11.25 -7.25
C ASP A 20 -7.22 -11.28 -5.74
N PRO A 21 -8.42 -10.84 -5.30
CA PRO A 21 -8.80 -10.89 -3.90
C PRO A 21 -9.27 -12.31 -3.52
N ASP A 22 -8.53 -12.96 -2.61
CA ASP A 22 -8.96 -14.19 -1.92
C ASP A 22 -9.57 -13.84 -0.57
N PHE A 23 -10.88 -13.64 -0.58
CA PHE A 23 -11.67 -13.30 0.60
C PHE A 23 -11.63 -14.37 1.69
N LEU A 24 -11.54 -15.66 1.32
CA LEU A 24 -11.61 -16.77 2.27
C LEU A 24 -10.24 -17.07 2.88
N GLY A 25 -9.19 -17.06 2.05
CA GLY A 25 -7.80 -17.25 2.47
C GLY A 25 -7.14 -15.99 3.00
N ALA A 26 -7.92 -14.91 3.13
CA ALA A 26 -7.53 -13.68 3.76
C ALA A 26 -6.35 -12.97 3.05
N LYS A 27 -6.31 -12.96 1.71
CA LYS A 27 -5.17 -12.43 0.92
C LYS A 27 -5.64 -11.66 -0.32
N PHE A 28 -4.74 -10.86 -0.90
CA PHE A 28 -4.93 -10.36 -2.25
C PHE A 28 -3.58 -10.15 -2.94
N THR A 29 -3.59 -10.13 -4.27
CA THR A 29 -2.43 -9.75 -5.10
C THR A 29 -2.67 -8.39 -5.75
N GLY A 30 -1.59 -7.69 -6.10
CA GLY A 30 -1.71 -6.32 -6.59
C GLY A 30 -0.38 -5.61 -6.87
N SER A 31 -0.46 -4.29 -6.94
CA SER A 31 0.70 -3.39 -6.96
C SER A 31 0.42 -2.14 -6.13
N PHE A 32 1.49 -1.50 -5.67
CA PHE A 32 1.41 -0.24 -4.94
C PHE A 32 2.41 0.75 -5.52
N THR A 33 1.93 1.95 -5.79
CA THR A 33 2.70 3.04 -6.39
C THR A 33 2.72 4.20 -5.42
N THR A 34 3.90 4.81 -5.27
CA THR A 34 4.11 5.95 -4.40
C THR A 34 4.92 7.00 -5.14
N LYS A 35 4.41 8.22 -5.22
CA LYS A 35 5.02 9.33 -5.98
C LYS A 35 5.78 10.32 -5.12
N ASP A 36 5.61 10.22 -3.80
CA ASP A 36 6.15 11.13 -2.81
C ASP A 36 7.41 10.58 -2.14
N THR A 37 8.29 9.96 -2.93
CA THR A 37 9.55 9.45 -2.42
C THR A 37 10.67 10.49 -2.59
N PRO A 38 11.75 10.41 -1.78
CA PRO A 38 12.94 11.24 -1.98
C PRO A 38 13.62 11.09 -3.35
N VAL A 39 13.27 10.06 -4.13
CA VAL A 39 13.85 9.73 -5.44
C VAL A 39 12.85 9.87 -6.59
N GLY A 40 11.67 10.45 -6.34
CA GLY A 40 10.59 10.61 -7.32
C GLY A 40 9.61 9.43 -7.34
N ASP A 41 8.96 9.21 -8.47
CA ASP A 41 7.94 8.17 -8.60
C ASP A 41 8.54 6.76 -8.57
N PHE A 42 7.93 5.89 -7.77
CA PHE A 42 8.34 4.50 -7.68
C PHE A 42 7.14 3.54 -7.61
N ILE A 43 7.26 2.37 -8.26
CA ILE A 43 6.24 1.32 -8.32
C ILE A 43 6.79 0.03 -7.71
N TYR A 44 6.18 -0.45 -6.62
CA TYR A 44 6.49 -1.75 -6.06
C TYR A 44 5.87 -2.86 -6.93
N GLN A 45 6.65 -3.42 -7.86
CA GLN A 45 6.24 -4.60 -8.62
C GLN A 45 6.39 -5.87 -7.77
N GLY A 46 5.35 -6.70 -7.72
CA GLY A 46 5.37 -7.97 -6.98
C GLY A 46 5.41 -7.81 -5.45
N ALA A 47 4.95 -6.67 -4.92
CA ALA A 47 4.80 -6.50 -3.48
C ALA A 47 3.88 -7.61 -2.91
N SER A 48 4.33 -8.25 -1.83
CA SER A 48 3.51 -9.23 -1.12
C SER A 48 2.62 -8.47 -0.15
N PHE A 49 1.37 -8.29 -0.57
CA PHE A 49 0.33 -7.68 0.27
C PHE A 49 -0.23 -8.77 1.18
N VAL A 50 -0.11 -8.58 2.49
CA VAL A 50 -0.71 -9.47 3.47
C VAL A 50 -1.88 -8.74 4.09
N GLY A 51 -3.04 -8.85 3.46
CA GLY A 51 -4.31 -8.55 4.12
C GLY A 51 -4.50 -9.48 5.33
N SER A 52 -5.17 -9.03 6.39
CA SER A 52 -5.58 -9.91 7.49
C SER A 52 -7.00 -9.55 7.84
N TRP A 53 -7.93 -10.41 7.43
CA TRP A 53 -9.35 -10.12 7.41
C TRP A 53 -9.93 -10.47 8.77
N LEU A 54 -10.17 -9.45 9.61
CA LEU A 54 -10.80 -9.60 10.91
C LEU A 54 -12.16 -8.91 10.87
N TYR A 55 -13.22 -9.70 10.90
CA TYR A 55 -14.58 -9.20 11.07
C TYR A 55 -14.78 -8.74 12.52
N THR A 56 -15.37 -7.56 12.71
CA THR A 56 -15.98 -7.19 13.99
C THR A 56 -17.45 -7.56 13.96
N ALA A 57 -18.01 -8.01 15.09
CA ALA A 57 -19.41 -8.43 15.15
C ALA A 57 -20.32 -7.22 14.82
N GLY A 58 -20.90 -7.20 13.62
CA GLY A 58 -21.89 -6.20 13.18
C GLY A 58 -21.52 -5.37 11.95
N GLN A 59 -20.27 -5.40 11.47
CA GLN A 59 -19.85 -4.69 10.25
C GLN A 59 -18.82 -5.48 9.45
N ALA A 60 -18.89 -5.39 8.12
CA ALA A 60 -17.86 -5.92 7.23
C ALA A 60 -16.64 -4.98 7.19
N THR A 61 -16.01 -4.74 8.34
CA THR A 61 -14.74 -4.01 8.40
C THR A 61 -13.62 -4.95 8.02
N ILE A 62 -12.82 -4.59 7.03
CA ILE A 62 -11.68 -5.38 6.57
C ILE A 62 -10.43 -4.71 7.07
N ASN A 63 -9.52 -5.43 7.74
CA ASN A 63 -8.19 -4.93 8.04
C ASN A 63 -7.19 -5.40 6.97
N PHE A 64 -6.22 -4.57 6.61
CA PHE A 64 -5.18 -4.93 5.63
C PHE A 64 -3.80 -4.46 6.03
N GLY A 65 -2.78 -5.20 5.57
CA GLY A 65 -1.38 -4.88 5.71
C GLY A 65 -0.66 -4.86 4.35
N ILE A 66 0.14 -3.84 4.12
CA ILE A 66 0.99 -3.71 2.92
C ILE A 66 2.43 -3.62 3.39
N ALA A 67 3.28 -4.54 2.96
CA ALA A 67 4.71 -4.51 3.24
C ALA A 67 5.49 -4.52 1.92
N CYS A 68 6.15 -3.42 1.64
CA CYS A 68 6.85 -3.22 0.37
C CYS A 68 8.33 -2.91 0.64
N THR A 69 9.22 -3.44 -0.21
CA THR A 69 10.65 -3.12 -0.16
C THR A 69 11.16 -2.89 -1.57
N TYR A 70 11.87 -1.78 -1.77
CA TYR A 70 12.55 -1.47 -3.01
C TYR A 70 14.06 -1.30 -2.77
N ARG A 71 14.84 -1.79 -3.74
CA ARG A 71 16.29 -1.61 -3.84
C ARG A 71 16.58 -1.22 -5.28
N ASN A 72 17.34 -0.15 -5.50
CA ASN A 72 17.74 0.22 -6.85
C ASN A 72 18.89 -0.70 -7.36
N ASP A 73 18.87 -1.04 -8.65
CA ASP A 73 19.83 -1.92 -9.35
C ASP A 73 20.12 -1.29 -10.75
N GLY A 74 21.35 -1.29 -11.31
CA GLY A 74 22.37 -2.34 -11.22
C GLY A 74 23.84 -1.92 -11.26
N GLY A 75 24.28 -1.13 -10.28
CA GLY A 75 25.72 -0.84 -10.04
C GLY A 75 26.14 -0.80 -8.56
N GLY A 76 25.21 -1.10 -7.64
CA GLY A 76 25.37 -0.94 -6.19
C GLY A 76 24.09 -0.39 -5.57
N TYR A 77 23.66 -0.98 -4.46
CA TYR A 77 22.45 -0.59 -3.73
C TYR A 77 22.64 0.79 -3.07
N ASN A 78 22.38 1.87 -3.81
CA ASN A 78 22.58 3.24 -3.35
C ASN A 78 21.54 3.65 -2.30
N TYR A 79 20.36 3.04 -2.31
CA TYR A 79 19.34 3.25 -1.29
C TYR A 79 18.34 2.10 -1.20
N VAL A 80 17.59 2.08 -0.09
CA VAL A 80 16.48 1.16 0.17
C VAL A 80 15.28 1.97 0.63
N ILE A 81 14.10 1.67 0.07
CA ILE A 81 12.81 2.15 0.58
C ILE A 81 12.06 0.96 1.18
N ARG A 82 11.50 1.12 2.36
CA ARG A 82 10.50 0.19 2.91
C ARG A 82 9.25 0.94 3.32
N ASP A 83 8.11 0.42 2.91
CA ASP A 83 6.79 0.92 3.27
C ASP A 83 6.03 -0.16 4.01
N TYR A 84 5.41 0.22 5.13
CA TYR A 84 4.47 -0.61 5.89
C TYR A 84 3.19 0.17 6.08
N TRP A 85 2.08 -0.34 5.57
CA TRP A 85 0.77 0.26 5.73
C TRP A 85 -0.17 -0.71 6.40
N VAL A 86 -1.08 -0.15 7.19
CA VAL A 86 -2.22 -0.83 7.77
C VAL A 86 -3.47 -0.04 7.45
N GLY A 87 -4.63 -0.67 7.43
CA GLY A 87 -5.84 0.13 7.29
C GLY A 87 -7.10 -0.69 7.34
N THR A 88 -8.20 0.02 7.10
CA THR A 88 -9.54 -0.56 7.10
C THR A 88 -10.37 -0.18 5.89
N SER A 89 -11.12 -1.13 5.33
CA SER A 89 -12.22 -0.85 4.40
C SER A 89 -13.51 -1.10 5.16
N THR A 90 -14.45 -0.16 5.04
CA THR A 90 -15.77 -0.27 5.64
C THR A 90 -16.70 -1.05 4.69
N ASP A 91 -17.99 -1.04 5.00
CA ASP A 91 -19.05 -1.54 4.13
C ASP A 91 -19.11 -0.84 2.75
N ASN A 92 -18.46 0.31 2.58
CA ASN A 92 -18.25 0.93 1.27
C ASN A 92 -17.15 0.20 0.47
N PRO A 93 -17.50 -0.57 -0.58
CA PRO A 93 -16.53 -1.31 -1.38
C PRO A 93 -15.63 -0.42 -2.24
N GLU A 94 -15.96 0.88 -2.38
CA GLU A 94 -15.23 1.83 -3.23
C GLU A 94 -14.14 2.57 -2.47
N GLN A 95 -14.07 2.42 -1.15
CA GLN A 95 -13.14 3.18 -0.30
C GLN A 95 -12.32 2.29 0.63
N ILE A 96 -11.06 2.67 0.75
CA ILE A 96 -10.05 2.02 1.58
C ILE A 96 -9.34 3.14 2.34
N THR A 97 -9.28 3.07 3.66
CA THR A 97 -8.46 4.00 4.45
C THR A 97 -7.19 3.29 4.89
N LEU A 98 -6.03 3.86 4.59
CA LEU A 98 -4.71 3.32 4.92
C LEU A 98 -3.89 4.35 5.71
N SER A 99 -3.28 3.92 6.79
CA SER A 99 -2.22 4.62 7.49
C SER A 99 -0.92 3.85 7.32
N GLY A 100 0.20 4.52 7.23
CA GLY A 100 1.46 3.84 6.94
C GLY A 100 2.69 4.61 7.34
N SER A 101 3.82 3.92 7.20
CA SER A 101 5.13 4.47 7.46
C SER A 101 6.08 4.08 6.34
N ARG A 102 6.97 5.02 6.01
CA ARG A 102 8.08 4.83 5.08
C ARG A 102 9.39 5.00 5.80
N SER A 103 10.34 4.14 5.46
CA SER A 103 11.77 4.37 5.71
C SER A 103 12.52 4.48 4.39
N TYR A 104 13.42 5.44 4.31
CA TYR A 104 14.38 5.62 3.22
C TYR A 104 15.78 5.65 3.81
N THR A 105 16.65 4.75 3.35
CA THR A 105 18.03 4.63 3.82
C THR A 105 18.99 4.66 2.64
N THR A 106 20.01 5.53 2.69
CA THR A 106 21.06 5.61 1.66
C THR A 106 22.26 4.74 2.01
N ILE A 107 23.08 4.41 1.01
CA ILE A 107 24.33 3.64 1.17
C ILE A 107 25.36 4.36 2.06
N THR A 108 25.27 5.68 2.17
CA THR A 108 26.09 6.50 3.07
C THR A 108 25.56 6.59 4.50
N GLY A 109 24.46 5.88 4.81
CA GLY A 109 23.85 5.83 6.14
C GLY A 109 22.85 6.95 6.43
N GLY A 110 22.50 7.78 5.45
CA GLY A 110 21.43 8.77 5.59
C GLY A 110 20.08 8.07 5.78
N GLN A 111 19.26 8.56 6.73
CA GLN A 111 17.96 7.98 7.03
C GLN A 111 16.87 9.06 7.02
N GLN A 112 15.73 8.75 6.43
CA GLN A 112 14.51 9.54 6.48
C GLN A 112 13.33 8.63 6.82
N ARG A 113 12.39 9.15 7.61
CA ARG A 113 11.16 8.45 7.98
C ARG A 113 9.97 9.35 7.66
N PHE A 114 8.89 8.72 7.20
CA PHE A 114 7.64 9.40 6.87
C PHE A 114 6.50 8.63 7.52
N SER A 115 5.47 9.36 7.90
CA SER A 115 4.21 8.81 8.41
C SER A 115 3.07 9.36 7.55
N PHE A 116 2.08 8.52 7.32
CA PHE A 116 0.87 8.82 6.56
C PHE A 116 -0.30 8.40 7.42
N GLU A 117 -1.21 9.32 7.70
CA GLU A 117 -2.35 9.09 8.58
C GLU A 117 -3.64 9.15 7.77
N ASP A 118 -4.45 8.10 7.89
CA ASP A 118 -5.82 8.00 7.38
C ASP A 118 -5.97 8.43 5.92
N VAL A 119 -5.05 7.96 5.06
CA VAL A 119 -5.10 8.24 3.63
C VAL A 119 -6.26 7.47 3.01
N VAL A 120 -7.23 8.20 2.47
CA VAL A 120 -8.38 7.62 1.78
C VAL A 120 -8.04 7.35 0.32
N PHE A 121 -8.19 6.10 -0.08
CA PHE A 121 -8.08 5.63 -1.45
C PHE A 121 -9.47 5.35 -1.99
N THR A 122 -9.79 5.98 -3.11
CA THR A 122 -11.09 5.82 -3.78
C THR A 122 -10.93 5.01 -5.06
N ARG A 123 -11.85 4.07 -5.30
CA ARG A 123 -11.90 3.27 -6.51
C ARG A 123 -12.04 4.18 -7.73
N GLN A 124 -11.23 3.92 -8.74
CA GLN A 124 -11.27 4.62 -10.03
C GLN A 124 -12.23 3.89 -10.98
N PRO A 125 -12.86 4.61 -11.93
CA PRO A 125 -13.58 3.98 -13.03
C PRO A 125 -12.66 3.03 -13.81
N ASP A 126 -13.22 1.92 -14.30
CA ASP A 126 -12.52 0.96 -15.16
C ASP A 126 -12.16 1.56 -16.53
#